data_AF-A0AAW0G447-F1
#
_entry.id   AF-A0AAW0G447-F1
#
_cell.length_a   1.000
_cell.length_b   1.000
_cell.length_c   1.000
_cell.angle_alpha   90.00
_cell.angle_beta   90.00
_cell.angle_gamma   90.00
#
_symmetry.space_group_name_H-M   'P 1'
#
loop_
_entity.id
_entity.type
_entity.pdbx_description
1 polymer ?
#
loop_
_entity_poly.entity_id
_entity_poly.type
_entity_poly.pdbx_seq_one_letter_code
_entity_poly.pdbx_strand_id
1 'polypeptide(L)'
;MSEDPQVFVLTAVVYGSAPGDSADTRNFGPPRHVEAEFQAHIPDVEFNKGPDGLTAWGTMYTHSLYIDLKHSHDWRCAYCDKQARESLPAFMSWMHLKPPRMNIYVHLICDGDSPCGEQAREATEMMGPPVMPRLPKFGQVYPQAASCAKCQSDDSAQKDQMRCSGCKLTRYCGANCQREDWKRHKKVCKATKEVKWTWV
;
A
#
# COMPACT_ATOMS: atom_id res chain seq x y z
N MET A 1 -9.33 25.76 -14.37
CA MET A 1 -9.44 24.60 -15.27
C MET A 1 -10.14 23.51 -14.49
N SER A 2 -11.31 23.05 -14.91
CA SER A 2 -12.05 21.99 -14.18
C SER A 2 -11.32 20.66 -14.36
N GLU A 3 -10.97 19.99 -13.26
CA GLU A 3 -10.45 18.62 -13.28
C GLU A 3 -11.53 17.66 -13.85
N ASP A 4 -11.10 16.61 -14.57
CA ASP A 4 -12.00 15.62 -15.17
C ASP A 4 -12.73 14.82 -14.08
N PRO A 5 -14.07 14.87 -13.99
CA PRO A 5 -14.83 14.17 -12.96
C PRO A 5 -14.76 12.65 -13.06
N GLN A 6 -14.34 12.09 -14.21
CA GLN A 6 -14.21 10.65 -14.43
C GLN A 6 -12.81 10.12 -14.10
N VAL A 7 -11.92 10.99 -13.61
CA VAL A 7 -10.65 10.59 -13.01
C VAL A 7 -10.87 10.32 -11.53
N PHE A 8 -10.34 9.20 -11.03
CA PHE A 8 -10.24 8.88 -9.62
C PHE A 8 -8.83 9.18 -9.11
N VAL A 9 -8.73 9.89 -8.00
CA VAL A 9 -7.45 10.19 -7.34
C VAL A 9 -7.34 9.38 -6.06
N LEU A 10 -6.28 8.58 -5.97
CA LEU A 10 -5.96 7.79 -4.78
C LEU A 10 -4.60 8.24 -4.22
N THR A 11 -4.56 8.58 -2.94
CA THR A 11 -3.32 8.79 -2.21
C THR A 11 -3.08 7.61 -1.28
N ALA A 12 -1.97 6.91 -1.46
CA ALA A 12 -1.54 5.85 -0.55
C ALA A 12 -0.42 6.35 0.34
N VAL A 13 -0.57 6.22 1.66
CA VAL A 13 0.48 6.44 2.64
C VAL A 13 0.84 5.12 3.28
N VAL A 14 2.06 4.63 3.05
CA VAL A 14 2.53 3.36 3.61
C VAL A 14 3.50 3.65 4.74
N TYR A 15 3.19 3.11 5.92
CA TYR A 15 3.96 3.27 7.14
C TYR A 15 4.65 1.97 7.53
N GLY A 16 5.86 2.10 8.03
CA GLY A 16 6.64 1.02 8.62
C GLY A 16 7.83 1.62 9.36
N SER A 17 8.70 0.76 9.85
CA SER A 17 10.00 1.17 10.38
C SER A 17 11.14 0.67 9.50
N ALA A 18 12.36 1.07 9.83
CA ALA A 18 13.60 0.54 9.28
C ALA A 18 14.50 -0.02 10.41
N PRO A 19 15.50 -0.85 10.08
CA PRO A 19 16.49 -1.29 11.06
C PRO A 19 17.14 -0.11 11.77
N GLY A 20 17.08 -0.10 13.11
CA GLY A 20 17.71 0.93 13.95
C GLY A 20 16.78 2.05 14.42
N ASP A 21 15.53 2.11 13.97
CA ASP A 21 14.55 3.09 14.48
C ASP A 21 14.26 2.81 15.97
N SER A 22 14.22 3.84 16.81
CA SER A 22 13.94 3.66 18.25
C SER A 22 12.47 3.29 18.49
N ALA A 23 12.20 2.49 19.51
CA ALA A 23 10.84 2.11 19.88
C ALA A 23 9.95 3.33 20.21
N ASP A 24 10.53 4.39 20.77
CA ASP A 24 9.79 5.60 21.17
C ASP A 24 9.29 6.41 19.96
N THR A 25 10.03 6.42 18.84
CA THR A 25 9.61 7.11 17.61
C THR A 25 8.47 6.41 16.87
N ARG A 26 8.15 5.16 17.23
CA ARG A 26 7.11 4.36 16.57
C ARG A 26 5.69 4.72 17.02
N ASN A 27 5.54 5.33 18.21
CA ASN A 27 4.25 5.62 18.84
C ASN A 27 3.78 7.08 18.69
N PHE A 28 4.65 8.03 18.30
CA PHE A 28 4.36 9.49 18.33
C PHE A 28 4.31 10.18 16.96
N GLY A 29 3.95 9.45 15.89
CA GLY A 29 3.84 9.98 14.52
C GLY A 29 4.68 9.15 13.55
N PRO A 30 4.34 9.10 12.25
CA PRO A 30 4.94 8.14 11.35
C PRO A 30 6.43 8.45 11.12
N PRO A 31 7.39 7.61 11.59
CA PRO A 31 8.81 7.93 11.50
C PRO A 31 9.30 7.84 10.05
N ARG A 32 8.81 6.85 9.30
CA ARG A 32 9.12 6.63 7.89
C ARG A 32 7.85 6.28 7.13
N HIS A 33 7.70 6.93 5.98
CA HIS A 33 6.58 6.64 5.11
C HIS A 33 6.87 6.97 3.66
N VAL A 34 6.05 6.38 2.80
CA VAL A 34 5.96 6.78 1.39
C VAL A 34 4.55 7.24 1.10
N GLU A 35 4.43 8.39 0.46
CA GLU A 35 3.17 8.89 -0.10
C GLU A 35 3.21 8.69 -1.61
N ALA A 36 2.26 7.92 -2.14
CA ALA A 36 2.14 7.67 -3.57
C ALA A 36 0.76 8.11 -4.07
N GLU A 37 0.73 9.02 -5.04
CA GLU A 37 -0.49 9.42 -5.71
C GLU A 37 -0.70 8.58 -6.98
N PHE A 38 -1.92 8.09 -7.17
CA PHE A 38 -2.35 7.38 -8.34
C PHE A 38 -3.58 8.05 -8.95
N GLN A 39 -3.62 8.13 -10.28
CA GLN A 39 -4.81 8.56 -11.01
C GLN A 39 -5.24 7.48 -11.98
N ALA A 40 -6.51 7.09 -11.92
CA ALA A 40 -7.12 6.10 -12.78
C ALA A 40 -8.43 6.60 -13.37
N HIS A 41 -8.72 6.22 -14.61
CA HIS A 41 -10.01 6.50 -15.23
C HIS A 41 -11.07 5.55 -14.67
N ILE A 42 -12.19 6.09 -14.23
CA ILE A 42 -13.33 5.33 -13.72
C ILE A 42 -14.10 4.76 -14.92
N PRO A 43 -14.33 3.44 -15.02
CA PRO A 43 -15.15 2.87 -16.09
C PRO A 43 -16.56 3.46 -16.08
N ASP A 44 -17.15 3.72 -17.26
CA ASP A 44 -18.50 4.32 -17.38
C ASP A 44 -19.55 3.57 -16.54
N VAL A 45 -19.49 2.24 -16.56
CA VAL A 45 -20.40 1.36 -15.81
C VAL A 45 -20.31 1.56 -14.30
N GLU A 46 -19.16 1.97 -13.77
CA GLU A 46 -18.96 2.24 -12.34
C GLU A 46 -19.31 3.69 -12.03
N PHE A 47 -18.95 4.63 -12.91
CA PHE A 47 -19.28 6.05 -12.78
C PHE A 47 -20.79 6.27 -12.68
N ASN A 48 -21.58 5.56 -13.48
CA ASN A 48 -23.04 5.66 -13.50
C ASN A 48 -23.74 5.04 -12.28
N LYS A 49 -23.05 4.31 -11.41
CA LYS A 49 -23.63 3.72 -10.18
C LYS A 49 -23.70 4.71 -9.01
N GLY A 50 -23.14 5.90 -9.15
CA GLY A 50 -23.10 6.90 -8.08
C GLY A 50 -22.14 6.52 -6.92
N PRO A 51 -22.20 7.23 -5.78
CA PRO A 51 -21.18 7.16 -4.73
C PRO A 51 -20.92 5.76 -4.14
N ASP A 52 -21.94 4.92 -3.98
CA ASP A 52 -21.79 3.59 -3.40
C ASP A 52 -21.07 2.64 -4.37
N GLY A 53 -21.39 2.70 -5.66
CA GLY A 53 -20.69 1.94 -6.70
C GLY A 53 -19.23 2.39 -6.85
N LEU A 54 -18.99 3.69 -6.77
CA LEU A 54 -17.64 4.25 -6.77
C LEU A 54 -16.82 3.81 -5.55
N THR A 55 -17.46 3.68 -4.39
CA THR A 55 -16.80 3.16 -3.18
C THR A 55 -16.37 1.72 -3.37
N ALA A 56 -17.27 0.85 -3.85
CA ALA A 56 -16.95 -0.55 -4.12
C ALA A 56 -15.83 -0.72 -5.16
N TRP A 57 -15.91 0.02 -6.28
CA TRP A 57 -14.87 0.01 -7.30
C TRP A 57 -13.54 0.56 -6.78
N GLY A 58 -13.56 1.66 -6.05
CA GLY A 58 -12.37 2.27 -5.44
C GLY A 58 -11.66 1.29 -4.50
N THR A 59 -12.41 0.59 -3.64
CA THR A 59 -11.86 -0.45 -2.77
C THR A 59 -11.20 -1.58 -3.59
N MET A 60 -11.86 -2.07 -4.64
CA MET A 60 -11.25 -3.07 -5.55
C MET A 60 -10.02 -2.56 -6.29
N TYR A 61 -10.00 -1.28 -6.65
CA TYR A 61 -8.84 -0.66 -7.27
C TYR A 61 -7.64 -0.66 -6.31
N THR A 62 -7.84 -0.40 -5.01
CA THR A 62 -6.75 -0.42 -4.02
C THR A 62 -6.10 -1.81 -3.88
N HIS A 63 -6.88 -2.89 -3.98
CA HIS A 63 -6.34 -4.26 -3.99
C HIS A 63 -5.34 -4.49 -5.13
N SER A 64 -5.54 -3.84 -6.28
CA SER A 64 -4.63 -3.95 -7.42
C SER A 64 -3.25 -3.33 -7.17
N LEU A 65 -3.15 -2.41 -6.20
CA LEU A 65 -1.94 -1.68 -5.82
C LEU A 65 -1.18 -2.36 -4.67
N TYR A 66 -1.84 -3.27 -3.96
CA TYR A 66 -1.35 -3.83 -2.70
C TYR A 66 0.06 -4.43 -2.80
N ILE A 67 0.34 -5.18 -3.87
CA ILE A 67 1.67 -5.76 -4.12
C ILE A 67 2.72 -4.66 -4.30
N ASP A 68 2.40 -3.60 -5.05
CA ASP A 68 3.34 -2.51 -5.32
C ASP A 68 3.64 -1.68 -4.06
N LEU A 69 2.62 -1.46 -3.23
CA LEU A 69 2.74 -0.74 -1.95
C LEU A 69 3.51 -1.57 -0.92
N LYS A 70 3.15 -2.85 -0.73
CA LYS A 70 3.80 -3.74 0.22
C LYS A 70 5.29 -3.92 -0.11
N HIS A 71 5.62 -4.11 -1.38
CA HIS A 71 6.98 -4.43 -1.85
C HIS A 71 7.80 -3.21 -2.29
N SER A 72 7.49 -2.04 -1.74
CA SER A 72 8.08 -0.74 -2.11
C SER A 72 9.40 -0.42 -1.38
N HIS A 73 9.63 -0.99 -0.18
CA HIS A 73 10.84 -0.79 0.61
C HIS A 73 11.19 -2.01 1.51
N ASP A 74 12.39 -2.01 2.11
CA ASP A 74 12.80 -2.96 3.17
C ASP A 74 12.09 -2.57 4.47
N TRP A 75 10.78 -2.78 4.48
CA TRP A 75 9.90 -2.35 5.56
C TRP A 75 9.97 -3.31 6.74
N ARG A 76 10.27 -2.76 7.90
CA ARG A 76 10.06 -3.41 9.20
C ARG A 76 8.68 -3.05 9.74
N CYS A 77 8.23 -3.85 10.69
CA CYS A 77 6.95 -3.63 11.36
C CYS A 77 6.90 -2.21 11.94
N ALA A 78 5.78 -1.52 11.75
CA ALA A 78 5.60 -0.18 12.30
C ALA A 78 5.76 -0.14 13.84
N TYR A 79 5.58 -1.27 14.53
CA TYR A 79 5.56 -1.36 15.99
C TYR A 79 6.70 -2.21 16.59
N CYS A 80 7.51 -2.91 15.77
CA CYS A 80 8.65 -3.71 16.24
C CYS A 80 9.73 -3.88 15.16
N ASP A 81 10.87 -4.49 15.49
CA ASP A 81 12.01 -4.64 14.56
C ASP A 81 11.91 -5.81 13.58
N LYS A 82 10.86 -6.64 13.72
CA LYS A 82 10.67 -7.79 12.82
C LYS A 82 10.33 -7.31 11.41
N GLN A 83 10.70 -8.12 10.42
CA GLN A 83 10.28 -7.89 9.04
C GLN A 83 8.76 -7.82 8.94
N ALA A 84 8.25 -6.80 8.27
CA ALA A 84 6.82 -6.72 8.01
C ALA A 84 6.43 -7.80 6.99
N ARG A 85 5.26 -8.42 7.21
CA ARG A 85 4.71 -9.47 6.33
C ARG A 85 3.27 -9.19 5.93
N GLU A 86 2.56 -8.45 6.75
CA GLU A 86 1.15 -8.11 6.55
C GLU A 86 1.01 -6.61 6.40
N SER A 87 -0.03 -6.18 5.67
CA SER A 87 -0.39 -4.77 5.58
C SER A 87 -1.82 -4.63 6.05
N LEU A 88 -2.04 -3.71 6.99
CA LEU A 88 -3.35 -3.38 7.52
C LEU A 88 -3.76 -2.01 6.96
N PRO A 89 -4.68 -1.97 5.97
CA PRO A 89 -5.12 -0.72 5.36
C PRO A 89 -6.32 -0.11 6.11
N ALA A 90 -6.29 1.21 6.27
CA ALA A 90 -7.45 2.05 6.57
C ALA A 90 -7.78 2.93 5.38
N PHE A 91 -9.06 3.16 5.13
CA PHE A 91 -9.56 3.87 3.96
C PHE A 91 -10.33 5.11 4.40
N MET A 92 -10.09 6.23 3.72
CA MET A 92 -10.98 7.39 3.75
C MET A 92 -11.38 7.73 2.33
N SER A 93 -12.67 7.91 2.06
CA SER A 93 -13.16 8.18 0.71
C SER A 93 -14.11 9.36 0.67
N TRP A 94 -14.02 10.12 -0.42
CA TRP A 94 -14.88 11.25 -0.71
C TRP A 94 -15.40 11.12 -2.15
N MET A 95 -16.27 10.13 -2.37
CA MET A 95 -16.78 9.78 -3.71
C MET A 95 -17.73 10.82 -4.32
N HIS A 96 -18.18 11.78 -3.52
CA HIS A 96 -19.00 12.91 -3.98
C HIS A 96 -18.17 14.05 -4.60
N LEU A 97 -16.84 14.06 -4.41
CA LEU A 97 -15.97 15.07 -5.00
C LEU A 97 -15.79 14.85 -6.51
N LYS A 98 -15.36 15.90 -7.21
CA LYS A 98 -15.04 15.89 -8.64
C LYS A 98 -13.63 16.46 -8.83
N PRO A 99 -12.59 15.62 -9.02
CA PRO A 99 -12.63 14.16 -9.13
C PRO A 99 -12.94 13.46 -7.78
N PRO A 100 -13.52 12.24 -7.79
CA PRO A 100 -13.62 11.39 -6.62
C PRO A 100 -12.25 11.07 -6.02
N ARG A 101 -12.15 11.09 -4.68
CA ARG A 101 -10.88 10.91 -3.96
C ARG A 101 -10.94 9.78 -2.94
N MET A 102 -9.82 9.10 -2.73
CA MET A 102 -9.62 8.16 -1.64
C MET A 102 -8.19 8.29 -1.08
N ASN A 103 -8.07 8.18 0.23
CA ASN A 103 -6.79 7.98 0.90
C ASN A 103 -6.74 6.57 1.47
N ILE A 104 -5.59 5.91 1.34
CA ILE A 104 -5.30 4.66 2.04
C ILE A 104 -4.09 4.81 2.93
N TYR A 105 -4.24 4.43 4.18
CA TYR A 105 -3.19 4.43 5.19
C TYR A 105 -2.84 2.97 5.47
N VAL A 106 -1.62 2.57 5.13
CA VAL A 106 -1.20 1.17 5.14
C VAL A 106 -0.16 0.96 6.22
N HIS A 107 -0.55 0.29 7.31
CA HIS A 107 0.39 -0.10 8.37
C HIS A 107 1.03 -1.44 7.99
N LEU A 108 2.34 -1.45 7.75
CA LEU A 108 3.10 -2.68 7.55
C LEU A 108 3.49 -3.28 8.90
N ILE A 109 3.06 -4.51 9.15
CA ILE A 109 3.20 -5.18 10.44
C ILE A 109 3.81 -6.58 10.31
N CYS A 110 4.44 -7.05 11.38
CA CYS A 110 5.09 -8.35 11.41
C CYS A 110 4.10 -9.52 11.36
N ASP A 111 3.00 -9.42 12.10
CA ASP A 111 1.96 -10.43 12.19
C ASP A 111 0.67 -9.77 12.70
N GLY A 112 -0.43 -9.98 11.99
CA GLY A 112 -1.75 -9.47 12.38
C GLY A 112 -2.33 -10.15 13.62
N ASP A 113 -1.85 -11.35 13.99
CA ASP A 113 -2.28 -12.09 15.19
C ASP A 113 -1.40 -11.77 16.43
N SER A 114 -0.48 -10.82 16.32
CA SER A 114 0.41 -10.40 17.41
C SER A 114 -0.05 -9.10 18.08
N PRO A 115 0.55 -8.68 19.22
CA PRO A 115 0.27 -7.37 19.81
C PRO A 115 0.50 -6.19 18.85
N CYS A 116 1.41 -6.32 17.88
CA CYS A 116 1.60 -5.30 16.85
C CYS A 116 0.39 -5.20 15.89
N GLY A 117 -0.30 -6.31 15.66
CA GLY A 117 -1.54 -6.34 14.88
C GLY A 117 -2.68 -5.63 15.60
N GLU A 118 -2.83 -5.84 16.91
CA GLU A 118 -3.83 -5.14 17.71
C GLU A 118 -3.57 -3.63 17.74
N GLN A 119 -2.33 -3.21 18.02
CA GLN A 119 -1.94 -1.79 18.00
C GLN A 119 -2.21 -1.12 16.63
N ALA A 120 -1.93 -1.84 15.54
CA ALA A 120 -2.25 -1.34 14.20
C ALA A 120 -3.76 -1.18 14.02
N ARG A 121 -4.54 -2.14 14.51
CA ARG A 121 -6.00 -2.13 14.41
C ARG A 121 -6.58 -0.95 15.18
N GLU A 122 -6.17 -0.76 16.43
CA GLU A 122 -6.55 0.39 17.26
C GLU A 122 -6.23 1.72 16.55
N ALA A 123 -5.00 1.85 16.01
CA ALA A 123 -4.60 3.05 15.27
C ALA A 123 -5.46 3.29 14.01
N THR A 124 -5.81 2.23 13.27
CA THR A 124 -6.69 2.33 12.10
C THR A 124 -8.14 2.64 12.45
N GLU A 125 -8.67 2.08 13.54
CA GLU A 125 -10.04 2.32 14.00
C GLU A 125 -10.25 3.78 14.44
N MET A 126 -9.21 4.41 15.01
CA MET A 126 -9.23 5.84 15.33
C MET A 126 -9.37 6.75 14.09
N MET A 127 -9.06 6.25 12.88
CA MET A 127 -9.12 7.03 11.64
C MET A 127 -10.46 6.93 10.88
N GLY A 128 -11.40 6.04 11.26
CA GLY A 128 -12.74 5.95 10.66
C GLY A 128 -13.25 4.52 10.38
N PRO A 129 -14.47 4.37 9.83
CA PRO A 129 -15.13 3.06 9.67
C PRO A 129 -14.83 2.36 8.32
N PRO A 130 -15.10 1.05 8.20
CA PRO A 130 -14.49 -0.04 8.95
C PRO A 130 -13.17 -0.48 8.30
N VAL A 131 -12.27 -0.99 9.14
CA VAL A 131 -11.16 -1.86 8.72
C VAL A 131 -11.78 -3.04 7.96
N MET A 132 -11.35 -3.29 6.72
CA MET A 132 -11.79 -4.51 6.03
C MET A 132 -11.50 -5.71 6.94
N PRO A 133 -12.47 -6.61 7.18
CA PRO A 133 -12.27 -7.72 8.10
C PRO A 133 -11.01 -8.47 7.71
N ARG A 134 -10.05 -8.56 8.64
CA ARG A 134 -8.83 -9.35 8.38
C ARG A 134 -9.26 -10.79 8.16
N LEU A 135 -8.97 -11.32 6.97
CA LEU A 135 -9.20 -12.72 6.69
C LEU A 135 -8.29 -13.58 7.59
N PRO A 136 -8.80 -14.69 8.16
CA PRO A 136 -7.96 -15.59 8.94
C PRO A 136 -6.77 -16.08 8.10
N LYS A 137 -5.61 -16.15 8.74
CA LYS A 137 -4.34 -16.51 8.09
C LYS A 137 -4.25 -17.99 7.71
N PHE A 138 -5.11 -18.86 8.27
CA PHE A 138 -5.14 -20.33 8.02
C PHE A 138 -3.75 -20.99 7.91
N GLY A 139 -2.79 -20.57 8.77
CA GLY A 139 -1.42 -21.09 8.76
C GLY A 139 -0.51 -20.57 7.63
N GLN A 140 -0.97 -19.68 6.76
CA GLN A 140 -0.14 -19.05 5.74
C GLN A 140 0.88 -18.08 6.35
N VAL A 141 2.11 -18.11 5.86
CA VAL A 141 3.10 -17.07 6.14
C VAL A 141 3.19 -16.18 4.93
N TYR A 142 2.80 -14.91 5.08
CA TYR A 142 2.92 -13.95 4.00
C TYR A 142 4.39 -13.58 3.75
N PRO A 143 4.78 -13.34 2.48
CA PRO A 143 6.11 -12.86 2.10
C PRO A 143 6.52 -11.60 2.87
N GLN A 144 7.81 -11.44 3.15
CA GLN A 144 8.32 -10.18 3.71
C GLN A 144 7.99 -9.01 2.77
N ALA A 145 7.61 -7.86 3.32
CA ALA A 145 7.44 -6.61 2.58
C ALA A 145 8.73 -6.21 1.85
N ALA A 146 9.89 -6.55 2.41
CA ALA A 146 11.18 -6.37 1.77
C ALA A 146 11.41 -7.21 0.49
N SER A 147 10.66 -8.29 0.29
CA SER A 147 10.85 -9.20 -0.84
C SER A 147 10.45 -8.59 -2.18
N CYS A 148 10.91 -9.22 -3.26
CA CYS A 148 10.58 -8.86 -4.64
C CYS A 148 9.07 -8.97 -4.91
N ALA A 149 8.51 -7.94 -5.54
CA ALA A 149 7.08 -7.89 -5.86
C ALA A 149 6.60 -9.05 -6.76
N LYS A 150 7.48 -9.63 -7.57
CA LYS A 150 7.13 -10.72 -8.51
C LYS A 150 7.24 -12.12 -7.95
N CYS A 151 8.41 -12.46 -7.40
CA CYS A 151 8.67 -13.83 -6.93
C CYS A 151 8.25 -14.03 -5.49
N GLN A 152 8.14 -12.94 -4.71
CA GLN A 152 7.67 -12.94 -3.32
C GLN A 152 8.42 -13.95 -2.42
N SER A 153 9.65 -14.29 -2.80
CA SER A 153 10.52 -15.17 -2.03
C SER A 153 11.23 -14.34 -0.97
N ASP A 154 11.24 -14.82 0.28
CA ASP A 154 11.98 -14.18 1.37
C ASP A 154 13.49 -14.10 1.09
N ASP A 155 14.07 -15.04 0.34
CA ASP A 155 15.49 -14.99 -0.08
C ASP A 155 15.79 -13.74 -0.91
N SER A 156 14.79 -13.22 -1.61
CA SER A 156 14.95 -11.99 -2.38
C SER A 156 15.07 -10.76 -1.49
N ALA A 157 14.57 -10.77 -0.25
CA ALA A 157 14.69 -9.65 0.68
C ALA A 157 16.15 -9.33 1.05
N GLN A 158 17.05 -10.31 0.93
CA GLN A 158 18.49 -10.15 1.19
C GLN A 158 19.30 -9.72 -0.04
N LYS A 159 18.66 -9.62 -1.21
CA LYS A 159 19.31 -9.22 -2.46
C LYS A 159 19.16 -7.72 -2.68
N ASP A 160 20.11 -7.13 -3.40
CA ASP A 160 19.95 -5.78 -3.91
C ASP A 160 18.73 -5.71 -4.83
N GLN A 161 17.73 -4.95 -4.40
CA GLN A 161 16.48 -4.76 -5.12
C GLN A 161 16.58 -3.55 -6.04
N MET A 162 16.21 -3.71 -7.30
CA MET A 162 16.03 -2.59 -8.22
C MET A 162 14.60 -2.05 -8.13
N ARG A 163 14.48 -0.74 -8.00
CA ARG A 163 13.21 -0.03 -8.05
C ARG A 163 12.82 0.21 -9.51
N CYS A 164 11.53 0.06 -9.83
CA CYS A 164 11.01 0.35 -11.15
C CYS A 164 11.32 1.81 -11.52
N SER A 165 12.01 2.03 -12.64
CA SER A 165 12.41 3.37 -13.09
C SER A 165 11.24 4.24 -13.53
N GLY A 166 10.11 3.61 -13.93
CA GLY A 166 8.90 4.32 -14.36
C GLY A 166 8.14 4.93 -13.19
N CYS A 167 7.67 4.09 -12.25
CA CYS A 167 6.84 4.56 -11.14
C CYS A 167 7.63 4.97 -9.90
N LYS A 168 8.90 4.56 -9.77
CA LYS A 168 9.75 4.81 -8.59
C LYS A 168 9.14 4.31 -7.26
N LEU A 169 8.29 3.28 -7.32
CA LEU A 169 7.64 2.67 -6.16
C LEU A 169 8.07 1.21 -5.96
N THR A 170 7.56 0.30 -6.81
CA THR A 170 7.73 -1.16 -6.71
C THR A 170 9.18 -1.60 -6.91
N ARG A 171 9.61 -2.66 -6.20
CA ARG A 171 10.96 -3.22 -6.30
C ARG A 171 10.99 -4.69 -6.74
N TYR A 172 12.09 -5.05 -7.38
CA TYR A 172 12.34 -6.38 -7.94
C TYR A 172 13.77 -6.83 -7.68
N CYS A 173 13.99 -8.13 -7.50
CA CYS A 173 15.34 -8.70 -7.31
C CYS A 173 16.16 -8.78 -8.62
N GLY A 174 15.59 -8.37 -9.75
CA GLY A 174 16.23 -8.43 -11.05
C GLY A 174 15.27 -8.13 -12.20
N ALA A 175 15.85 -7.84 -13.37
CA ALA A 175 15.11 -7.47 -14.57
C ALA A 175 14.14 -8.58 -15.05
N ASN A 176 14.46 -9.85 -14.80
CA ASN A 176 13.58 -10.97 -15.16
C ASN A 176 12.24 -10.89 -14.40
N CYS A 177 12.30 -10.74 -13.07
CA CYS A 177 11.12 -10.55 -12.23
C CYS A 177 10.32 -9.31 -12.64
N GLN A 178 10.98 -8.20 -12.97
CA GLN A 178 10.29 -7.00 -13.45
C GLN A 178 9.54 -7.25 -14.78
N ARG A 179 10.16 -7.92 -15.76
CA ARG A 179 9.53 -8.22 -17.06
C ARG A 179 8.36 -9.18 -16.92
N GLU A 180 8.48 -10.20 -16.09
CA GLU A 180 7.40 -11.16 -15.81
C GLU A 180 6.21 -10.51 -15.11
N ASP A 181 6.47 -9.55 -14.21
CA ASP A 181 5.41 -8.83 -13.48
C ASP A 181 4.70 -7.76 -14.32
N TRP A 182 5.28 -7.40 -15.46
CA TRP A 182 4.85 -6.26 -16.25
C TRP A 182 3.36 -6.30 -16.61
N LYS A 183 2.80 -7.47 -16.93
CA LYS A 183 1.37 -7.62 -17.24
C LYS A 183 0.47 -7.11 -16.10
N ARG A 184 0.87 -7.34 -14.85
CA ARG A 184 0.18 -6.86 -13.64
C ARG A 184 0.57 -5.40 -13.35
N HIS A 185 1.87 -5.13 -13.23
CA HIS A 185 2.40 -3.85 -12.79
C HIS A 185 2.13 -2.68 -13.75
N LYS A 186 2.03 -2.93 -15.07
CA LYS A 186 1.86 -1.88 -16.10
C LYS A 186 0.73 -0.91 -15.79
N LYS A 187 -0.40 -1.40 -15.24
CA LYS A 187 -1.54 -0.55 -14.90
C LYS A 187 -1.19 0.40 -13.75
N VAL A 188 -0.63 -0.15 -12.68
CA VAL A 188 -0.19 0.60 -11.50
C VAL A 188 0.89 1.60 -11.87
N CYS A 189 1.90 1.16 -12.62
CA CYS A 189 3.01 1.99 -13.06
C CYS A 189 2.56 3.23 -13.84
N LYS A 190 1.53 3.09 -14.69
CA LYS A 190 0.98 4.20 -15.47
C LYS A 190 0.07 5.12 -14.66
N ALA A 191 -0.56 4.58 -13.63
CA ALA A 191 -1.44 5.33 -12.74
C ALA A 191 -0.64 6.18 -11.74
N THR A 192 0.55 5.72 -11.32
CA THR A 192 1.43 6.48 -10.41
C THR A 192 1.80 7.83 -11.00
N LYS A 193 1.50 8.91 -10.25
CA LYS A 193 1.82 10.29 -10.62
C LYS A 193 3.00 10.82 -9.84
N GLU A 194 3.02 10.55 -8.54
CA GLU A 194 4.05 11.03 -7.64
C GLU A 194 4.34 9.99 -6.57
N VAL A 195 5.60 9.93 -6.15
CA VAL A 195 6.04 9.11 -5.01
C VAL A 195 7.00 9.97 -4.18
N LYS A 196 6.58 10.31 -2.95
CA LYS A 196 7.34 11.09 -1.98
C LYS A 196 7.80 10.16 -0.87
N TRP A 197 9.10 10.16 -0.62
CA TRP A 197 9.73 9.34 0.42
C TRP A 197 10.12 10.20 1.60
N THR A 198 9.65 9.83 2.78
CA THR A 198 10.11 10.38 4.05
C THR A 198 10.95 9.30 4.73
N TRP A 199 12.26 9.47 4.65
CA TRP A 199 13.25 8.50 5.10
C TRP A 199 14.33 9.23 5.91
N VAL A 200 14.00 9.61 7.14
CA VAL A 200 14.90 10.33 8.07
C VAL A 200 15.76 9.36 8.86
#